data_AF-A0A8H4UMF7-F1
#
_entry.id   AF-A0A8H4UMF7-F1
#
_cell.length_a   1.000
_cell.length_b   1.000
_cell.length_c   1.000
_cell.angle_alpha   90.00
_cell.angle_beta   90.00
_cell.angle_gamma   90.00
#
_symmetry.space_group_name_H-M   'P 1'
#
loop_
_entity.id
_entity.type
_entity.pdbx_description
1 polymer ?
#
loop_
_entity_poly.entity_id
_entity_poly.type
_entity_poly.pdbx_seq_one_letter_code
_entity_poly.pdbx_strand_id
1 'polypeptide(L)'
;MWSLRAIHSLKESSSPASLRIATWVAFKNAAEAQQGQSIFSAPFDIFAGFVECARTHQTRDPRDKIYAFLPLIKKLEPRITPLPVNYSLSYGRVYEEFARYAIRLSGTLKYLESLPPLRHKSPLPSWVVDLQTPAKFPMRRWAASQLDAWATGSSKVDLQLLEYSASRELLLRGSSVSHIKMLSAPGPMKPKHPDEIKDWFFTWIGYIGKMVQTGRLPWAYDSVDSGLQEFIDGVIRFDPFLGGSVLFLTSSGHLGVSNFDLDVEDEVVLLAGCSMPTILRRSMSQEGKKHFLGVSYVAGISHGEVWVHRDDNSTAHLETLTLA
;
A
#
# COMPACT_ATOMS: atom_id res chain seq x y z
N MET A 1 -11.35 3.21 -15.20
CA MET A 1 -12.60 3.90 -14.84
C MET A 1 -13.73 2.90 -15.00
N TRP A 2 -14.39 2.51 -13.91
CA TRP A 2 -15.38 1.42 -13.89
C TRP A 2 -16.81 1.96 -14.12
N SER A 3 -17.67 1.19 -14.79
CA SER A 3 -19.06 1.59 -15.05
C SER A 3 -19.99 1.13 -13.92
N LEU A 4 -20.74 2.07 -13.33
CA LEU A 4 -21.79 1.80 -12.33
C LEU A 4 -22.84 0.80 -12.84
N ARG A 5 -23.13 0.83 -14.16
CA ARG A 5 -24.06 -0.13 -14.78
C ARG A 5 -23.54 -1.58 -14.73
N ALA A 6 -22.23 -1.79 -14.88
CA ALA A 6 -21.62 -3.11 -14.82
C ALA A 6 -21.65 -3.69 -13.39
N ILE A 7 -21.38 -2.86 -12.38
CA ILE A 7 -21.50 -3.23 -10.97
C ILE A 7 -22.96 -3.60 -10.65
N HIS A 8 -23.92 -2.81 -11.14
CA HIS A 8 -25.33 -3.06 -10.90
C HIS A 8 -25.84 -4.41 -11.42
N SER A 9 -25.32 -4.85 -12.58
CA SER A 9 -25.68 -6.13 -13.20
C SER A 9 -25.24 -7.38 -12.40
N LEU A 10 -24.41 -7.23 -11.36
CA LEU A 10 -23.98 -8.35 -10.51
C LEU A 10 -25.00 -8.70 -9.42
N LYS A 11 -25.96 -7.79 -9.12
CA LYS A 11 -26.99 -8.00 -8.08
C LYS A 11 -28.03 -9.06 -8.46
N GLU A 12 -28.25 -9.26 -9.75
CA GLU A 12 -29.32 -10.13 -10.27
C GLU A 12 -28.88 -11.59 -10.47
N SER A 13 -27.57 -11.89 -10.36
CA SER A 13 -27.05 -13.26 -10.48
C SER A 13 -27.06 -14.01 -9.15
N SER A 14 -27.56 -15.26 -9.15
CA SER A 14 -27.48 -16.19 -8.01
C SER A 14 -26.02 -16.49 -7.66
N SER A 15 -25.49 -15.75 -6.70
CA SER A 15 -24.06 -15.71 -6.37
C SER A 15 -23.77 -16.38 -5.02
N PRO A 16 -22.64 -17.10 -4.86
CA PRO A 16 -22.19 -17.61 -3.57
C PRO A 16 -22.07 -16.49 -2.51
N ALA A 17 -22.17 -16.84 -1.23
CA ALA A 17 -22.18 -15.86 -0.13
C ALA A 17 -20.95 -14.92 -0.13
N SER A 18 -19.77 -15.43 -0.43
CA SER A 18 -18.53 -14.67 -0.60
C SER A 18 -18.64 -13.59 -1.70
N LEU A 19 -19.28 -13.96 -2.81
CA LEU A 19 -19.51 -13.08 -3.96
C LEU A 19 -20.59 -12.04 -3.68
N ARG A 20 -21.59 -12.37 -2.86
CA ARG A 20 -22.58 -11.39 -2.37
C ARG A 20 -21.93 -10.35 -1.45
N ILE A 21 -20.96 -10.73 -0.62
CA ILE A 21 -20.22 -9.78 0.23
C ILE A 21 -19.35 -8.86 -0.63
N ALA A 22 -18.54 -9.40 -1.56
CA ALA A 22 -17.73 -8.59 -2.46
C ALA A 22 -18.59 -7.64 -3.32
N THR A 23 -19.72 -8.13 -3.82
CA THR A 23 -20.68 -7.34 -4.60
C THR A 23 -21.38 -6.30 -3.73
N TRP A 24 -21.80 -6.62 -2.50
CA TRP A 24 -22.41 -5.68 -1.56
C TRP A 24 -21.43 -4.58 -1.14
N VAL A 25 -20.16 -4.91 -0.91
CA VAL A 25 -19.11 -3.93 -0.65
C VAL A 25 -18.92 -3.02 -1.88
N ALA A 26 -18.80 -3.59 -3.09
CA ALA A 26 -18.71 -2.80 -4.32
C ALA A 26 -19.93 -1.88 -4.54
N PHE A 27 -21.15 -2.37 -4.23
CA PHE A 27 -22.40 -1.62 -4.31
C PHE A 27 -22.51 -0.51 -3.26
N LYS A 28 -22.15 -0.78 -2.00
CA LYS A 28 -22.16 0.21 -0.92
C LYS A 28 -21.30 1.41 -1.30
N ASN A 29 -20.10 1.15 -1.81
CA ASN A 29 -19.17 2.19 -2.24
C ASN A 29 -19.67 2.94 -3.48
N ALA A 30 -20.32 2.24 -4.42
CA ALA A 30 -20.94 2.86 -5.60
C ALA A 30 -22.12 3.78 -5.23
N ALA A 31 -22.86 3.44 -4.17
CA ALA A 31 -23.95 4.26 -3.64
C ALA A 31 -23.44 5.48 -2.86
N GLU A 32 -22.35 5.35 -2.11
CA GLU A 32 -21.67 6.47 -1.42
C GLU A 32 -21.14 7.51 -2.42
N ALA A 33 -20.70 7.09 -3.61
CA ALA A 33 -20.25 7.98 -4.69
C ALA A 33 -21.36 8.81 -5.37
N GLN A 34 -22.65 8.56 -5.09
CA GLN A 34 -23.75 9.33 -5.70
C GLN A 34 -23.90 10.75 -5.13
N GLN A 35 -23.16 11.13 -4.08
CA GLN A 35 -23.10 12.52 -3.62
C GLN A 35 -22.03 13.32 -4.35
N GLY A 36 -22.31 13.69 -5.61
CA GLY A 36 -21.66 14.80 -6.31
C GLY A 36 -20.16 14.71 -6.60
N GLN A 37 -19.45 13.68 -6.14
CA GLN A 37 -18.05 13.47 -6.44
C GLN A 37 -17.91 12.66 -7.73
N SER A 38 -17.21 13.21 -8.70
CA SER A 38 -16.74 12.47 -9.88
C SER A 38 -15.90 11.27 -9.41
N ILE A 39 -16.03 10.10 -10.07
CA ILE A 39 -15.34 8.83 -9.74
C ILE A 39 -13.84 8.93 -10.07
N PHE A 40 -13.16 9.92 -9.53
CA PHE A 40 -11.71 10.07 -9.53
C PHE A 40 -11.15 9.91 -8.11
N SER A 41 -11.92 10.18 -7.06
CA SER A 41 -11.40 10.35 -5.69
C SER A 41 -11.78 9.28 -4.66
N ALA A 42 -12.68 8.33 -4.93
CA ALA A 42 -12.84 7.18 -4.03
C ALA A 42 -13.43 5.95 -4.71
N PRO A 43 -12.60 5.03 -5.22
CA PRO A 43 -13.08 3.69 -5.45
C PRO A 43 -12.16 2.71 -4.74
N PHE A 44 -12.76 1.95 -3.82
CA PHE A 44 -12.26 0.67 -3.36
C PHE A 44 -11.56 -0.04 -4.53
N ASP A 45 -10.26 -0.26 -4.40
CA ASP A 45 -9.55 -1.07 -5.36
C ASP A 45 -10.19 -2.46 -5.33
N ILE A 46 -10.75 -2.90 -6.46
CA ILE A 46 -11.33 -4.24 -6.57
C ILE A 46 -10.33 -5.31 -6.12
N PHE A 47 -9.02 -5.05 -6.31
CA PHE A 47 -7.97 -5.93 -5.82
C PHE A 47 -7.90 -5.97 -4.30
N ALA A 48 -8.04 -4.84 -3.61
CA ALA A 48 -8.08 -4.82 -2.15
C ALA A 48 -9.31 -5.60 -1.61
N GLY A 49 -10.47 -5.45 -2.25
CA GLY A 49 -11.65 -6.25 -1.93
C GLY A 49 -11.47 -7.74 -2.21
N PHE A 50 -10.86 -8.07 -3.35
CA PHE A 50 -10.50 -9.43 -3.72
C PHE A 50 -9.56 -10.06 -2.69
N VAL A 51 -8.46 -9.40 -2.35
CA VAL A 51 -7.45 -9.89 -1.40
C VAL A 51 -8.10 -10.19 -0.05
N GLU A 52 -8.95 -9.28 0.43
CA GLU A 52 -9.69 -9.47 1.68
C GLU A 52 -10.63 -10.69 1.62
N CYS A 53 -11.43 -10.81 0.56
CA CYS A 53 -12.33 -11.95 0.37
C CYS A 53 -11.55 -13.27 0.25
N ALA A 54 -10.45 -13.30 -0.50
CA ALA A 54 -9.62 -14.49 -0.66
C ALA A 54 -8.97 -14.92 0.67
N ARG A 55 -8.53 -13.99 1.51
CA ARG A 55 -7.88 -14.28 2.81
C ARG A 55 -8.86 -14.77 3.89
N THR A 56 -10.13 -14.37 3.82
CA THR A 56 -11.17 -14.76 4.79
C THR A 56 -11.78 -16.13 4.53
N HIS A 57 -11.54 -16.74 3.36
CA HIS A 57 -12.10 -18.03 2.99
C HIS A 57 -11.04 -19.14 2.99
N GLN A 58 -11.40 -20.30 3.54
CA GLN A 58 -10.58 -21.50 3.46
C GLN A 58 -10.79 -22.17 2.09
N THR A 59 -9.71 -22.68 1.50
CA THR A 59 -9.75 -23.42 0.24
C THR A 59 -8.93 -24.70 0.38
N ARG A 60 -9.35 -25.77 -0.31
CA ARG A 60 -8.59 -27.04 -0.35
C ARG A 60 -7.32 -26.88 -1.18
N ASP A 61 -7.44 -26.19 -2.32
CA ASP A 61 -6.31 -25.77 -3.13
C ASP A 61 -6.07 -24.26 -2.92
N PRO A 62 -4.87 -23.81 -2.55
CA PRO A 62 -4.57 -22.39 -2.40
C PRO A 62 -4.81 -21.57 -3.69
N ARG A 63 -4.70 -22.19 -4.87
CA ARG A 63 -4.86 -21.52 -6.18
C ARG A 63 -6.31 -21.11 -6.46
N ASP A 64 -7.26 -21.85 -5.89
CA ASP A 64 -8.70 -21.57 -6.05
C ASP A 64 -9.08 -20.18 -5.55
N LYS A 65 -8.32 -19.64 -4.60
CA LYS A 65 -8.49 -18.26 -4.10
C LYS A 65 -8.34 -17.21 -5.19
N ILE A 66 -7.56 -17.47 -6.24
CA ILE A 66 -7.44 -16.61 -7.42
C ILE A 66 -8.41 -17.05 -8.50
N TYR A 67 -8.41 -18.35 -8.84
CA TYR A 67 -9.17 -18.88 -9.97
C TYR A 67 -10.68 -18.67 -9.82
N ALA A 68 -11.21 -18.69 -8.59
CA ALA A 68 -12.63 -18.39 -8.34
C ALA A 68 -13.05 -16.96 -8.72
N PHE A 69 -12.11 -16.02 -8.80
CA PHE A 69 -12.40 -14.60 -9.06
C PHE A 69 -12.05 -14.15 -10.48
N LEU A 70 -11.27 -14.92 -11.23
CA LEU A 70 -10.94 -14.59 -12.62
C LEU A 70 -12.18 -14.35 -13.50
N PRO A 71 -13.27 -15.13 -13.40
CA PRO A 71 -14.50 -14.86 -14.15
C PRO A 71 -15.14 -13.50 -13.79
N LEU A 72 -15.07 -13.11 -12.51
CA LEU A 72 -15.59 -11.82 -12.05
C LEU A 72 -14.77 -10.66 -12.62
N ILE A 73 -13.44 -10.77 -12.58
CA ILE A 73 -12.56 -9.75 -13.17
C ILE A 73 -12.84 -9.63 -14.67
N LYS A 74 -13.02 -10.74 -15.39
CA LYS A 74 -13.36 -10.72 -16.82
C LYS A 74 -14.72 -10.09 -17.09
N LYS A 75 -15.73 -10.34 -16.25
CA LYS A 75 -17.06 -9.72 -16.36
C LYS A 75 -17.00 -8.20 -16.13
N LEU A 76 -16.18 -7.77 -15.18
CA LEU A 76 -16.03 -6.35 -14.82
C LEU A 76 -15.13 -5.58 -15.79
N GLU A 77 -14.12 -6.24 -16.38
CA GLU A 77 -13.22 -5.65 -17.37
C GLU A 77 -13.02 -6.60 -18.58
N PRO A 78 -14.00 -6.64 -19.51
CA PRO A 78 -13.95 -7.56 -20.64
C PRO A 78 -12.81 -7.33 -21.62
N ARG A 79 -12.20 -6.14 -21.63
CA ARG A 79 -11.12 -5.77 -22.58
C ARG A 79 -9.79 -6.44 -22.23
N ILE A 80 -9.65 -6.97 -21.02
CA ILE A 80 -8.38 -7.53 -20.56
C ILE A 80 -8.33 -9.05 -20.77
N THR A 81 -7.16 -9.51 -21.20
CA THR A 81 -6.86 -10.93 -21.38
C THR A 81 -6.84 -11.59 -20.01
N PRO A 82 -7.75 -12.55 -19.73
CA PRO A 82 -7.80 -13.19 -18.43
C PRO A 82 -6.53 -14.01 -18.19
N LEU A 83 -6.08 -14.06 -16.93
CA LEU A 83 -5.05 -15.00 -16.51
C LEU A 83 -5.54 -16.44 -16.77
N PRO A 84 -4.77 -17.31 -17.43
CA PRO A 84 -5.21 -18.68 -17.68
C PRO A 84 -5.22 -19.49 -16.38
N VAL A 85 -6.19 -20.40 -16.25
CA VAL A 85 -6.24 -21.36 -15.13
C VAL A 85 -5.23 -22.47 -15.41
N ASN A 86 -4.24 -22.64 -14.53
CA ASN A 86 -3.18 -23.64 -14.68
C ASN A 86 -2.85 -24.32 -13.34
N TYR A 87 -3.36 -25.54 -13.13
CA TYR A 87 -3.09 -26.35 -11.93
C TYR A 87 -1.78 -27.16 -12.02
N SER A 88 -0.99 -27.02 -13.08
CA SER A 88 0.37 -27.58 -13.14
C SER A 88 1.39 -26.68 -12.44
N LEU A 89 1.06 -25.40 -12.19
CA LEU A 89 1.92 -24.45 -11.48
C LEU A 89 1.78 -24.56 -9.95
N SER A 90 2.85 -24.26 -9.20
CA SER A 90 2.75 -24.10 -7.75
C SER A 90 1.89 -22.87 -7.40
N TYR A 91 1.28 -22.86 -6.21
CA TYR A 91 0.47 -21.70 -5.78
C TYR A 91 1.27 -20.40 -5.78
N GLY A 92 2.57 -20.45 -5.42
CA GLY A 92 3.43 -19.27 -5.42
C GLY A 92 3.60 -18.68 -6.81
N ARG A 93 3.76 -19.52 -7.84
CA ARG A 93 3.80 -19.07 -9.24
C ARG A 93 2.48 -18.43 -9.67
N VAL A 94 1.35 -19.03 -9.30
CA VAL A 94 0.02 -18.47 -9.60
C VAL A 94 -0.17 -17.11 -8.91
N TYR A 95 0.29 -16.96 -7.67
CA TYR A 95 0.16 -15.72 -6.91
C TYR A 95 1.05 -14.61 -7.49
N GLU A 96 2.26 -14.94 -7.91
CA GLU A 96 3.15 -14.03 -8.66
C GLU A 96 2.54 -13.56 -9.98
N GLU A 97 1.99 -14.49 -10.77
CA GLU A 97 1.35 -14.16 -12.05
C GLU A 97 0.12 -13.29 -11.84
N PHE A 98 -0.66 -13.57 -10.81
CA PHE A 98 -1.80 -12.75 -10.44
C PHE A 98 -1.40 -11.34 -9.98
N ALA A 99 -0.33 -11.21 -9.18
CA ALA A 99 0.21 -9.91 -8.77
C ALA A 99 0.60 -9.05 -9.98
N ARG A 100 1.37 -9.61 -10.94
CA ARG A 100 1.71 -8.90 -12.19
C ARG A 100 0.47 -8.59 -13.03
N TYR A 101 -0.48 -9.51 -13.10
CA TYR A 101 -1.76 -9.29 -13.78
C TYR A 101 -2.55 -8.13 -13.15
N ALA A 102 -2.60 -8.04 -11.83
CA ALA A 102 -3.29 -6.98 -11.11
C ALA A 102 -2.65 -5.61 -11.37
N ILE A 103 -1.32 -5.52 -11.29
CA ILE A 103 -0.56 -4.29 -11.58
C ILE A 103 -0.78 -3.84 -13.04
N ARG A 104 -0.78 -4.79 -13.99
CA ARG A 104 -1.03 -4.49 -15.41
C ARG A 104 -2.46 -3.98 -15.64
N LEU A 105 -3.45 -4.58 -14.98
CA LEU A 105 -4.86 -4.21 -15.10
C LEU A 105 -5.14 -2.81 -14.53
N SER A 106 -4.50 -2.41 -13.42
CA SER A 106 -4.63 -1.06 -12.88
C SER A 106 -3.75 0.00 -13.59
N GLY A 107 -2.59 -0.41 -14.12
CA GLY A 107 -1.52 0.49 -14.56
C GLY A 107 -0.88 1.27 -13.39
N THR A 108 -1.14 0.85 -12.16
CA THR A 108 -0.73 1.49 -10.91
C THR A 108 -0.34 0.45 -9.87
N LEU A 109 0.27 0.87 -8.76
CA LEU A 109 0.70 -0.01 -7.68
C LEU A 109 -0.33 -0.16 -6.56
N LYS A 110 -1.61 0.11 -6.82
CA LYS A 110 -2.71 -0.09 -5.85
C LYS A 110 -2.76 -1.53 -5.29
N TYR A 111 -2.34 -2.51 -6.09
CA TYR A 111 -2.13 -3.87 -5.62
C TYR A 111 -1.13 -3.94 -4.44
N LEU A 112 0.03 -3.28 -4.56
CA LEU A 112 1.03 -3.24 -3.48
C LEU A 112 0.52 -2.48 -2.25
N GLU A 113 -0.23 -1.38 -2.47
CA GLU A 113 -0.88 -0.63 -1.39
C GLU A 113 -1.91 -1.47 -0.62
N SER A 114 -2.49 -2.49 -1.28
CA SER A 114 -3.43 -3.44 -0.68
C SER A 114 -2.77 -4.60 0.07
N LEU A 115 -1.44 -4.69 0.06
CA LEU A 115 -0.75 -5.78 0.73
C LEU A 115 -0.84 -5.61 2.26
N PRO A 116 -1.09 -6.70 2.98
CA PRO A 116 -1.07 -6.69 4.44
C PRO A 116 0.37 -6.45 4.93
N PRO A 117 0.54 -6.01 6.19
CA PRO A 117 1.85 -5.98 6.81
C PRO A 117 2.56 -7.33 6.78
N LEU A 118 3.80 -7.33 6.29
CA LEU A 118 4.71 -8.48 6.34
C LEU A 118 5.11 -8.78 7.79
N ARG A 119 4.22 -9.41 8.56
CA ARG A 119 4.50 -9.84 9.95
C ARG A 119 4.94 -11.30 10.04
N HIS A 120 4.89 -12.04 8.94
CA HIS A 120 5.23 -13.46 8.89
C HIS A 120 6.20 -13.74 7.74
N LYS A 121 7.15 -14.64 7.98
CA LYS A 121 8.06 -15.15 6.93
C LYS A 121 7.23 -15.96 5.94
N SER A 122 6.89 -15.35 4.81
CA SER A 122 6.32 -16.06 3.66
C SER A 122 7.47 -16.57 2.78
N PRO A 123 7.36 -17.76 2.17
CA PRO A 123 8.30 -18.18 1.13
C PRO A 123 8.12 -17.40 -0.18
N LEU A 124 7.03 -16.62 -0.31
CA LEU A 124 6.76 -15.82 -1.50
C LEU A 124 7.59 -14.52 -1.51
N PRO A 125 7.82 -13.94 -2.69
CA PRO A 125 8.43 -12.61 -2.78
C PRO A 125 7.64 -11.55 -2.00
N SER A 126 8.33 -10.56 -1.44
CA SER A 126 7.72 -9.52 -0.59
C SER A 126 6.61 -8.70 -1.27
N TRP A 127 6.67 -8.60 -2.59
CA TRP A 127 5.68 -7.93 -3.43
C TRP A 127 4.48 -8.81 -3.80
N VAL A 128 4.40 -10.05 -3.30
CA VAL A 128 3.31 -11.00 -3.57
C VAL A 128 2.49 -11.23 -2.31
N VAL A 129 1.17 -11.07 -2.41
CA VAL A 129 0.26 -11.41 -1.32
C VAL A 129 0.27 -12.91 -1.02
N ASP A 130 0.54 -13.26 0.23
CA ASP A 130 0.31 -14.62 0.71
C ASP A 130 -1.16 -14.79 1.12
N LEU A 131 -1.99 -15.28 0.20
CA LEU A 131 -3.41 -15.53 0.45
C LEU A 131 -3.66 -16.72 1.40
N GLN A 132 -2.63 -17.50 1.75
CA GLN A 132 -2.77 -18.56 2.76
C GLN A 132 -2.70 -18.00 4.18
N THR A 133 -2.13 -16.81 4.37
CA THR A 133 -2.10 -16.15 5.68
C THR A 133 -3.51 -15.67 6.04
N PRO A 134 -4.14 -16.22 7.10
CA PRO A 134 -5.50 -15.85 7.47
C PRO A 134 -5.58 -14.37 7.86
N ALA A 135 -6.63 -13.68 7.40
CA ALA A 135 -6.97 -12.37 7.93
C ALA A 135 -7.52 -12.54 9.37
N LYS A 136 -6.64 -12.54 10.39
CA LYS A 136 -7.07 -12.52 11.80
C LYS A 136 -7.77 -11.21 12.18
N PHE A 137 -7.57 -10.16 11.38
CA PHE A 137 -8.21 -8.85 11.51
C PHE A 137 -8.49 -8.34 10.09
N PRO A 138 -9.61 -7.62 9.86
CA PRO A 138 -9.79 -6.89 8.61
C PRO A 138 -8.56 -6.00 8.38
N MET A 139 -8.08 -5.90 7.15
CA MET A 139 -6.94 -5.03 6.84
C MET A 139 -7.16 -3.67 7.51
N ARG A 140 -6.23 -3.26 8.38
CA ARG A 140 -6.14 -1.89 8.90
C ARG A 140 -5.75 -1.02 7.73
N ARG A 141 -6.75 -0.64 6.95
CA ARG A 141 -6.56 -0.01 5.66
C ARG A 141 -6.09 1.40 5.88
N TRP A 142 -4.92 1.68 5.36
CA TRP A 142 -4.56 3.01 4.96
C TRP A 142 -5.30 3.29 3.67
N ALA A 143 -6.50 3.81 3.80
CA ALA A 143 -7.16 4.32 2.62
C ALA A 143 -6.33 5.52 2.17
N ALA A 144 -5.54 5.37 1.10
CA ALA A 144 -4.94 6.52 0.41
C ALA A 144 -6.02 7.57 0.05
N SER A 145 -7.28 7.12 -0.13
CA SER A 145 -8.46 7.98 -0.30
C SER A 145 -8.94 8.71 0.96
N GLN A 146 -8.49 8.35 2.16
CA GLN A 146 -8.73 9.14 3.38
C GLN A 146 -7.70 10.25 3.59
N LEU A 147 -6.56 10.13 2.91
CA LEU A 147 -5.44 11.08 3.02
C LEU A 147 -5.37 12.04 1.85
N ASP A 148 -6.18 11.80 0.81
CA ASP A 148 -5.99 12.42 -0.50
C ASP A 148 -4.51 12.36 -0.89
N ALA A 149 -3.86 11.21 -0.71
CA ALA A 149 -2.43 11.06 -0.96
C ALA A 149 -2.16 10.84 -2.46
N TRP A 150 -1.13 11.52 -2.96
CA TRP A 150 -0.72 11.49 -4.37
C TRP A 150 0.79 11.65 -4.48
N ALA A 151 1.53 10.86 -3.70
CA ALA A 151 2.98 10.92 -3.59
C ALA A 151 3.72 10.84 -4.92
N THR A 152 3.17 10.15 -5.93
CA THR A 152 3.70 10.11 -7.31
C THR A 152 2.73 10.67 -8.36
N GLY A 153 1.81 11.53 -7.94
CA GLY A 153 0.83 12.20 -8.82
C GLY A 153 0.03 11.23 -9.69
N SER A 154 -0.04 11.53 -10.98
CA SER A 154 -0.73 10.71 -11.99
C SER A 154 0.17 9.67 -12.67
N SER A 155 1.39 9.46 -12.15
CA SER A 155 2.37 8.55 -12.75
C SER A 155 1.83 7.12 -12.88
N LYS A 156 2.43 6.36 -13.81
CA LYS A 156 2.02 4.99 -14.13
C LYS A 156 3.20 4.05 -14.02
N VAL A 157 2.87 2.77 -13.83
CA VAL A 157 3.86 1.71 -13.88
C VAL A 157 4.38 1.57 -15.32
N ASP A 158 5.70 1.43 -15.45
CA ASP A 158 6.35 1.05 -16.70
C ASP A 158 6.01 -0.43 -17.03
N LEU A 159 5.00 -0.62 -17.89
CA LEU A 159 4.49 -1.94 -18.23
C LEU A 159 5.50 -2.78 -19.02
N GLN A 160 6.39 -2.14 -19.78
CA GLN A 160 7.43 -2.85 -20.52
C GLN A 160 8.47 -3.41 -19.55
N LEU A 161 8.89 -2.62 -18.55
CA LEU A 161 9.78 -3.09 -17.47
C LEU A 161 9.16 -4.24 -16.67
N LEU A 162 7.85 -4.18 -16.42
CA LEU A 162 7.10 -5.25 -15.76
C LEU A 162 7.17 -6.58 -16.53
N GLU A 163 7.13 -6.55 -17.86
CA GLU A 163 7.22 -7.75 -18.72
C GLU A 163 8.60 -8.42 -18.68
N TYR A 164 9.67 -7.64 -18.52
CA TYR A 164 11.04 -8.15 -18.38
C TYR A 164 11.38 -8.64 -16.97
N SER A 165 10.47 -8.53 -16.01
CA SER A 165 10.71 -8.98 -14.64
C SER A 165 10.91 -10.50 -14.59
N ALA A 166 12.04 -10.94 -14.04
CA ALA A 166 12.35 -12.35 -13.88
C ALA A 166 11.38 -13.05 -12.92
N SER A 167 11.41 -14.39 -12.92
CA SER A 167 10.72 -15.21 -11.91
C SER A 167 11.09 -14.73 -10.51
N ARG A 168 10.09 -14.59 -9.62
CA ARG A 168 10.21 -14.04 -8.25
C ARG A 168 10.64 -12.58 -8.12
N GLU A 169 10.91 -11.89 -9.22
CA GLU A 169 11.33 -10.50 -9.21
C GLU A 169 10.23 -9.60 -9.78
N LEU A 170 10.21 -8.36 -9.31
CA LEU A 170 9.36 -7.30 -9.83
C LEU A 170 10.21 -6.05 -10.05
N LEU A 171 10.42 -5.71 -11.32
CA LEU A 171 11.15 -4.51 -11.73
C LEU A 171 10.20 -3.32 -11.79
N LEU A 172 10.54 -2.23 -11.10
CA LEU A 172 9.74 -1.02 -11.04
C LEU A 172 10.63 0.21 -11.23
N ARG A 173 10.02 1.30 -11.73
CA ARG A 173 10.64 2.62 -11.74
C ARG A 173 10.35 3.32 -10.43
N GLY A 174 11.36 3.96 -9.85
CA GLY A 174 11.17 4.75 -8.65
C GLY A 174 12.35 5.64 -8.34
N SER A 175 12.31 6.23 -7.15
CA SER A 175 13.43 6.95 -6.57
C SER A 175 13.50 6.71 -5.08
N SER A 176 14.68 6.35 -4.59
CA SER A 176 15.02 6.51 -3.18
C SER A 176 14.99 7.98 -2.78
N VAL A 177 14.36 8.28 -1.63
CA VAL A 177 14.21 9.64 -1.10
C VAL A 177 15.02 9.83 0.17
N SER A 178 14.96 8.87 1.09
CA SER A 178 15.66 8.91 2.38
C SER A 178 15.72 7.51 3.00
N HIS A 179 16.44 7.35 4.11
CA HIS A 179 16.31 6.19 4.99
C HIS A 179 15.74 6.58 6.36
N ILE A 180 15.19 5.60 7.08
CA ILE A 180 14.72 5.73 8.45
C ILE A 180 15.92 5.87 9.38
N LYS A 181 15.96 6.96 10.14
CA LYS A 181 17.03 7.25 11.10
C LYS A 181 16.64 6.87 12.53
N MET A 182 15.37 7.06 12.88
CA MET A 182 14.86 6.79 14.23
C MET A 182 13.44 6.27 14.19
N LEU A 183 13.12 5.41 15.14
CA LEU A 183 11.80 4.79 15.34
C LEU A 183 11.28 5.09 16.74
N SER A 184 9.97 5.19 16.89
CA SER A 184 9.30 5.10 18.19
C SER A 184 9.22 3.65 18.66
N ALA A 185 8.91 3.44 19.94
CA ALA A 185 8.31 2.16 20.33
C ALA A 185 6.98 1.96 19.56
N PRO A 186 6.56 0.71 19.28
CA PRO A 186 5.23 0.48 18.71
C PRO A 186 4.13 1.02 19.62
N GLY A 187 3.12 1.64 19.02
CA GLY A 187 1.95 2.15 19.74
C GLY A 187 1.20 1.01 20.43
N PRO A 188 0.54 1.27 21.57
CA PRO A 188 -0.11 0.23 22.35
C PRO A 188 -1.27 -0.41 21.57
N MET A 189 -1.21 -1.73 21.34
CA MET A 189 -2.25 -2.46 20.60
C MET A 189 -3.55 -2.65 21.39
N LYS A 190 -3.46 -2.67 22.73
CA LYS A 190 -4.57 -2.83 23.67
C LYS A 190 -4.37 -1.83 24.81
N PRO A 191 -4.67 -0.54 24.58
CA PRO A 191 -4.46 0.48 25.61
C PRO A 191 -5.30 0.13 26.85
N LYS A 192 -4.69 0.22 28.02
CA LYS A 192 -5.33 -0.01 29.32
C LYS A 192 -6.18 1.20 29.73
N HIS A 193 -5.82 2.39 29.25
CA HIS A 193 -6.53 3.65 29.52
C HIS A 193 -6.72 4.47 28.24
N PRO A 194 -7.75 5.34 28.16
CA PRO A 194 -8.09 6.09 26.94
C PRO A 194 -6.96 6.97 26.40
N ASP A 195 -6.05 7.44 27.25
CA ASP A 195 -5.00 8.38 26.87
C ASP A 195 -3.65 7.71 26.56
N GLU A 196 -3.49 6.40 26.73
CA GLU A 196 -2.19 5.72 26.55
C GLU A 196 -1.63 5.87 25.12
N ILE A 197 -2.51 5.88 24.10
CA ILE A 197 -2.13 6.15 22.71
C ILE A 197 -1.67 7.61 22.55
N LYS A 198 -2.37 8.56 23.16
CA LYS A 198 -2.00 9.98 23.10
C LYS A 198 -0.68 10.23 23.80
N ASP A 199 -0.49 9.65 24.98
CA ASP A 199 0.74 9.77 25.76
C ASP A 199 1.93 9.23 24.98
N TRP A 200 1.80 8.04 24.39
CA TRP A 200 2.81 7.47 23.49
C TRP A 200 3.16 8.42 22.34
N PHE A 201 2.15 8.92 21.64
CA PHE A 201 2.31 9.78 20.48
C PHE A 201 2.96 11.13 20.85
N PHE A 202 2.38 11.87 21.79
CA PHE A 202 2.86 13.19 22.17
C PHE A 202 4.17 13.16 22.94
N THR A 203 4.49 12.08 23.67
CA THR A 203 5.82 11.91 24.29
C THR A 203 6.91 11.82 23.21
N TRP A 204 6.69 11.01 22.18
CA TRP A 204 7.65 10.87 21.08
C TRP A 204 7.79 12.18 20.30
N ILE A 205 6.67 12.83 19.97
CA ILE A 205 6.65 14.12 19.28
C ILE A 205 7.35 15.23 20.09
N GLY A 206 7.09 15.33 21.38
CA GLY A 206 7.76 16.30 22.26
C GLY A 206 9.27 16.06 22.34
N TYR A 207 9.69 14.79 22.36
CA TYR A 207 11.11 14.44 22.29
C TYR A 207 11.74 14.88 20.96
N ILE A 208 11.11 14.58 19.81
CA ILE A 208 11.61 15.01 18.50
C ILE A 208 11.71 16.53 18.43
N GLY A 209 10.66 17.26 18.80
CA GLY A 209 10.64 18.73 18.79
C GLY A 209 11.81 19.32 19.59
N LYS A 210 12.04 18.83 20.82
CA LYS A 210 13.18 19.27 21.67
C LYS A 210 14.54 18.97 21.02
N MET A 211 14.68 17.81 20.41
CA MET A 211 15.94 17.39 19.79
C MET A 211 16.25 18.18 18.51
N VAL A 212 15.22 18.56 17.74
CA VAL A 212 15.37 19.45 16.58
C VAL A 212 15.71 20.86 17.02
N GLN A 213 15.03 21.41 18.03
CA GLN A 213 15.34 22.75 18.59
C GLN A 213 16.78 22.86 19.10
N THR A 214 17.35 21.76 19.59
CA THR A 214 18.75 21.70 20.06
C THR A 214 19.75 21.36 18.94
N GLY A 215 19.31 21.27 17.68
CA GLY A 215 20.15 21.00 16.51
C GLY A 215 20.70 19.57 16.44
N ARG A 216 20.13 18.63 17.19
CA ARG A 216 20.63 17.24 17.29
C ARG A 216 20.02 16.29 16.27
N LEU A 217 18.91 16.67 15.66
CA LEU A 217 18.20 15.88 14.64
C LEU A 217 18.01 16.68 13.35
N PRO A 218 18.00 16.00 12.19
CA PRO A 218 17.68 16.63 10.92
C PRO A 218 16.22 17.07 10.89
N TRP A 219 15.91 18.10 10.10
CA TRP A 219 14.56 18.63 9.97
C TRP A 219 14.32 19.15 8.55
N ALA A 220 13.23 18.69 7.93
CA ALA A 220 12.90 19.00 6.54
C ALA A 220 12.03 20.24 6.35
N TYR A 221 11.53 20.82 7.44
CA TYR A 221 10.49 21.87 7.42
C TYR A 221 11.07 23.22 7.87
N ASP A 222 10.41 24.31 7.49
CA ASP A 222 10.86 25.68 7.78
C ASP A 222 10.98 25.97 9.28
N SER A 223 10.12 25.34 10.10
CA SER A 223 10.12 25.48 11.55
C SER A 223 9.74 24.15 12.21
N VAL A 224 10.07 24.02 13.49
CA VAL A 224 9.67 22.84 14.28
C VAL A 224 8.15 22.73 14.34
N ASP A 225 7.46 23.85 14.55
CA ASP A 225 6.00 23.88 14.69
C ASP A 225 5.32 23.48 13.38
N SER A 226 5.80 23.96 12.22
CA SER A 226 5.19 23.64 10.92
C SER A 226 5.30 22.14 10.60
N GLY A 227 6.48 21.53 10.80
CA GLY A 227 6.65 20.10 10.53
C GLY A 227 5.90 19.20 11.51
N LEU A 228 5.84 19.59 12.80
CA LEU A 228 5.03 18.86 13.78
C LEU A 228 3.54 18.99 13.47
N GLN A 229 3.06 20.18 13.14
CA GLN A 229 1.66 20.40 12.79
C GLN A 229 1.26 19.57 11.57
N GLU A 230 2.05 19.60 10.50
CA GLU A 230 1.78 18.81 9.29
C GLU A 230 1.69 17.31 9.61
N PHE A 231 2.64 16.80 10.39
CA PHE A 231 2.62 15.40 10.79
C PHE A 231 1.43 15.03 11.67
N ILE A 232 1.10 15.87 12.65
CA ILE A 232 -0.04 15.68 13.56
C ILE A 232 -1.36 15.72 12.77
N ASP A 233 -1.54 16.70 11.89
CA ASP A 233 -2.73 16.84 11.05
C ASP A 233 -2.90 15.63 10.13
N GLY A 234 -1.78 15.14 9.58
CA GLY A 234 -1.72 13.86 8.89
C GLY A 234 -2.26 12.75 9.77
N VAL A 235 -1.61 12.48 10.91
CA VAL A 235 -1.93 11.40 11.86
C VAL A 235 -3.38 11.45 12.38
N ILE A 236 -3.92 12.63 12.69
CA ILE A 236 -5.30 12.77 13.19
C ILE A 236 -6.33 12.36 12.13
N ARG A 237 -6.03 12.54 10.82
CA ARG A 237 -6.89 11.98 9.76
C ARG A 237 -6.92 10.44 9.78
N PHE A 238 -5.99 9.78 10.47
CA PHE A 238 -5.91 8.32 10.67
C PHE A 238 -6.41 7.82 12.04
N ASP A 239 -6.81 8.71 12.96
CA ASP A 239 -6.92 8.51 14.41
C ASP A 239 -7.46 7.14 14.90
N PRO A 240 -8.45 6.46 14.27
CA PRO A 240 -8.87 5.14 14.74
C PRO A 240 -7.82 4.00 14.65
N PHE A 241 -6.62 4.20 14.09
CA PHE A 241 -5.72 3.08 13.73
C PHE A 241 -4.28 3.09 14.28
N LEU A 242 -3.93 3.99 15.21
CA LEU A 242 -2.56 4.11 15.75
C LEU A 242 -2.04 2.91 16.56
N GLY A 243 -2.93 2.04 17.06
CA GLY A 243 -2.51 0.92 17.90
C GLY A 243 -1.62 -0.07 17.13
N GLY A 244 -0.37 -0.25 17.54
CA GLY A 244 0.62 -1.07 16.85
C GLY A 244 1.31 -0.40 15.66
N SER A 245 1.07 0.90 15.42
CA SER A 245 1.86 1.71 14.50
C SER A 245 3.24 2.05 15.07
N VAL A 246 4.18 2.38 14.22
CA VAL A 246 5.49 2.92 14.57
C VAL A 246 5.62 4.30 13.92
N LEU A 247 6.01 5.30 14.71
CA LEU A 247 6.39 6.62 14.22
C LEU A 247 7.87 6.60 13.89
N PHE A 248 8.29 7.40 12.91
CA PHE A 248 9.69 7.44 12.51
C PHE A 248 10.12 8.82 12.02
N LEU A 249 11.42 9.07 12.13
CA LEU A 249 12.10 10.23 11.56
C LEU A 249 13.10 9.73 10.51
N THR A 250 13.08 10.33 9.32
CA THR A 250 14.02 10.03 8.25
C THR A 250 15.34 10.78 8.41
N SER A 251 16.39 10.31 7.74
CA SER A 251 17.67 11.01 7.67
C SER A 251 17.59 12.38 7.00
N SER A 252 16.63 12.56 6.09
CA SER A 252 16.31 13.85 5.48
C SER A 252 15.45 14.76 6.36
N GLY A 253 15.05 14.31 7.56
CA GLY A 253 14.32 15.14 8.53
C GLY A 253 12.80 15.15 8.39
N HIS A 254 12.22 14.20 7.66
CA HIS A 254 10.77 14.05 7.52
C HIS A 254 10.20 13.10 8.56
N LEU A 255 8.97 13.37 9.00
CA LEU A 255 8.25 12.51 9.94
C LEU A 255 7.30 11.57 9.23
N GLY A 256 7.23 10.33 9.69
CA GLY A 256 6.32 9.34 9.15
C GLY A 256 5.71 8.42 10.20
N VAL A 257 4.65 7.74 9.80
CA VAL A 257 3.98 6.69 10.58
C VAL A 257 3.82 5.47 9.68
N SER A 258 3.89 4.28 10.27
CA SER A 258 3.80 3.00 9.57
C SER A 258 3.15 1.92 10.44
N ASN A 259 2.54 0.91 9.83
CA ASN A 259 2.01 -0.28 10.53
C ASN A 259 2.83 -1.56 10.25
N PHE A 260 3.95 -1.38 9.57
CA PHE A 260 4.85 -2.40 9.09
C PHE A 260 6.00 -2.63 10.08
N ASP A 261 6.71 -3.74 9.91
CA ASP A 261 7.85 -4.11 10.75
C ASP A 261 9.10 -3.36 10.29
N LEU A 262 9.29 -2.15 10.81
CA LEU A 262 10.33 -1.22 10.38
C LEU A 262 11.61 -1.35 11.18
N ASP A 263 12.74 -1.19 10.50
CA ASP A 263 14.08 -1.11 11.06
C ASP A 263 14.74 0.22 10.67
N VAL A 264 15.73 0.65 11.46
CA VAL A 264 16.64 1.74 11.05
C VAL A 264 17.36 1.31 9.76
N GLU A 265 17.64 2.26 8.89
CA GLU A 265 18.17 2.07 7.52
C GLU A 265 17.18 1.57 6.47
N ASP A 266 15.92 1.29 6.84
CA ASP A 266 14.87 1.06 5.83
C ASP A 266 14.70 2.28 4.94
N GLU A 267 14.50 2.07 3.64
CA GLU A 267 14.46 3.14 2.64
C GLU A 267 13.03 3.62 2.40
N VAL A 268 12.83 4.94 2.45
CA VAL A 268 11.64 5.62 1.94
C VAL A 268 11.82 5.85 0.44
N VAL A 269 10.97 5.21 -0.35
CA VAL A 269 11.05 5.17 -1.80
C VAL A 269 9.73 5.58 -2.42
N LEU A 270 9.78 6.41 -3.46
CA LEU A 270 8.64 6.72 -4.32
C LEU A 270 8.67 5.79 -5.53
N LEU A 271 7.68 4.90 -5.66
CA LEU A 271 7.52 4.02 -6.81
C LEU A 271 6.48 4.59 -7.78
N ALA A 272 6.81 4.64 -9.07
CA ALA A 272 5.91 5.16 -10.09
C ALA A 272 4.58 4.37 -10.12
N GLY A 273 3.47 5.09 -10.08
CA GLY A 273 2.13 4.52 -9.98
C GLY A 273 1.67 4.20 -8.56
N CYS A 274 2.44 4.52 -7.52
CA CYS A 274 2.03 4.39 -6.11
C CYS A 274 1.50 5.73 -5.56
N SER A 275 0.37 5.72 -4.88
CA SER A 275 -0.23 6.92 -4.27
C SER A 275 0.45 7.33 -2.96
N MET A 276 1.22 6.43 -2.35
CA MET A 276 1.90 6.63 -1.07
C MET A 276 3.40 6.38 -1.20
N PRO A 277 4.24 7.01 -0.35
CA PRO A 277 5.60 6.54 -0.12
C PRO A 277 5.61 5.04 0.23
N THR A 278 6.64 4.34 -0.22
CA THR A 278 6.85 2.92 0.07
C THR A 278 8.09 2.73 0.92
N ILE A 279 8.06 1.74 1.80
CA ILE A 279 9.23 1.35 2.57
C ILE A 279 9.82 0.08 1.98
N LEU A 280 11.10 0.16 1.62
CA LEU A 280 11.86 -0.94 1.06
C LEU A 280 13.05 -1.28 1.98
N ARG A 281 13.28 -2.57 2.21
CA ARG A 281 14.47 -3.07 2.92
C ARG A 281 15.43 -3.73 1.97
N ARG A 282 16.73 -3.41 2.03
CA ARG A 282 17.74 -4.11 1.21
C ARG A 282 17.81 -5.60 1.57
N SER A 283 17.91 -6.46 0.58
CA SER A 283 18.12 -7.89 0.81
C SER A 283 19.57 -8.15 1.19
N MET A 284 19.78 -8.85 2.31
CA MET A 284 21.13 -9.26 2.75
C MET A 284 21.67 -10.46 1.98
N SER A 285 20.79 -11.25 1.36
CA SER A 285 21.17 -12.48 0.64
C SER A 285 21.12 -12.33 -0.88
N GLN A 286 20.49 -11.28 -1.40
CA GLN A 286 20.34 -11.04 -2.83
C GLN A 286 20.79 -9.63 -3.19
N GLU A 287 22.02 -9.51 -3.69
CA GLU A 287 22.62 -8.24 -4.07
C GLU A 287 21.74 -7.47 -5.07
N GLY A 288 21.59 -6.16 -4.85
CA GLY A 288 20.78 -5.27 -5.70
C GLY A 288 19.26 -5.42 -5.55
N LYS A 289 18.77 -6.36 -4.72
CA LYS A 289 17.33 -6.58 -4.52
C LYS A 289 16.84 -5.96 -3.23
N LYS A 290 15.57 -5.57 -3.23
CA LYS A 290 14.88 -5.00 -2.07
C LYS A 290 13.61 -5.78 -1.75
N HIS A 291 13.24 -5.81 -0.48
CA HIS A 291 11.98 -6.35 0.00
C HIS A 291 11.00 -5.20 0.23
N PHE A 292 9.80 -5.30 -0.35
CA PHE A 292 8.71 -4.36 -0.11
C PHE A 292 8.10 -4.63 1.27
N LEU A 293 8.21 -3.68 2.20
CA LEU A 293 7.60 -3.85 3.53
C LEU A 293 6.14 -3.38 3.55
N GLY A 294 5.87 -2.27 2.86
CA GLY A 294 4.55 -1.65 2.84
C GLY A 294 4.59 -0.20 2.41
N VAL A 295 3.43 0.46 2.44
CA VAL A 295 3.30 1.91 2.22
C VAL A 295 3.52 2.68 3.53
N SER A 296 3.98 3.93 3.47
CA SER A 296 4.15 4.80 4.65
C SER A 296 3.61 6.21 4.46
N TYR A 297 2.92 6.78 5.47
CA TYR A 297 2.59 8.19 5.44
C TYR A 297 3.83 8.93 5.92
N VAL A 298 4.25 9.91 5.13
CA VAL A 298 5.41 10.74 5.43
C VAL A 298 5.03 12.18 5.12
N ALA A 299 4.95 13.00 6.16
CA ALA A 299 4.67 14.43 6.03
C ALA A 299 5.76 15.08 5.17
N GLY A 300 5.37 15.95 4.24
CA GLY A 300 6.23 16.57 3.23
C GLY A 300 6.60 15.67 2.05
N ILE A 301 6.00 14.48 1.93
CA ILE A 301 6.23 13.55 0.80
C ILE A 301 4.94 12.93 0.27
N SER A 302 3.96 12.64 1.15
CA SER A 302 2.75 11.91 0.79
C SER A 302 1.78 12.65 -0.15
N HIS A 303 1.94 13.95 -0.38
CA HIS A 303 1.10 14.75 -1.28
C HIS A 303 1.88 15.27 -2.48
N GLY A 304 2.88 14.49 -2.95
CA GLY A 304 3.55 14.74 -4.23
C GLY A 304 4.61 15.82 -4.21
N GLU A 305 4.92 16.39 -3.04
CA GLU A 305 5.89 17.46 -2.83
C GLU A 305 7.25 17.08 -3.44
N VAL A 306 7.76 15.89 -3.12
CA VAL A 306 9.07 15.42 -3.63
C VAL A 306 9.01 14.99 -5.11
N TRP A 307 7.85 14.54 -5.60
CA TRP A 307 7.74 13.99 -6.96
C TRP A 307 7.53 15.07 -8.03
N VAL A 308 6.67 16.05 -7.76
CA VAL A 308 6.38 17.16 -8.69
C VAL A 308 7.56 18.11 -8.82
N HIS A 309 8.25 18.41 -7.73
CA HIS A 309 9.43 19.30 -7.74
C HIS A 309 10.67 18.68 -8.41
N ARG A 310 10.57 17.49 -9.02
CA ARG A 310 11.59 16.89 -9.87
C ARG A 310 11.36 17.10 -11.38
N ASP A 311 10.39 17.95 -11.72
CA ASP A 311 10.03 18.52 -13.04
C ASP A 311 9.42 17.61 -14.12
N ASP A 312 8.55 18.26 -14.88
CA ASP A 312 7.76 17.82 -16.02
C ASP A 312 8.50 16.90 -17.01
N ASN A 313 7.83 15.79 -17.36
CA ASN A 313 8.04 15.02 -18.60
C ASN A 313 9.31 14.19 -18.82
N SER A 314 10.21 13.98 -17.84
CA SER A 314 11.30 13.01 -18.03
C SER A 314 11.30 11.87 -17.00
N THR A 315 10.85 10.70 -17.44
CA THR A 315 11.11 9.41 -16.77
C THR A 315 12.61 9.05 -16.72
N ALA A 316 13.50 9.93 -17.20
CA ALA A 316 14.94 9.76 -17.32
C ALA A 316 15.68 9.75 -15.96
N HIS A 317 15.08 10.26 -14.89
CA HIS A 317 15.70 10.31 -13.55
C HIS A 317 15.28 9.17 -12.60
N LEU A 318 14.39 8.28 -13.04
CA LEU A 318 13.93 7.16 -12.22
C LEU A 318 14.86 5.96 -12.36
N GLU A 319 15.38 5.49 -11.23
CA GLU A 319 16.13 4.25 -11.16
C GLU A 319 15.21 3.03 -11.36
N THR A 320 15.81 1.94 -11.83
CA THR A 320 15.16 0.63 -11.85
C THR A 320 15.42 -0.08 -10.54
N LEU A 321 14.35 -0.40 -9.81
CA LEU A 321 14.37 -1.11 -8.55
C LEU A 321 13.91 -2.55 -8.76
N THR A 322 14.60 -3.50 -8.13
CA THR A 322 14.25 -4.93 -8.19
C THR A 322 13.68 -5.36 -6.86
N LEU A 323 12.39 -5.69 -6.82
CA LEU A 323 11.74 -6.25 -5.63
C LEU A 323 11.77 -7.78 -5.65
N ALA A 324 12.01 -8.41 -4.49
CA ALA A 324 12.12 -9.88 -4.35
C ALA A 324 11.54 -10.46 -3.06
#